data_AF-A0A1X7STT7-F1
#
_entry.id   AF-A0A1X7STT7-F1
#
_cell.length_a   1.000
_cell.length_b   1.000
_cell.length_c   1.000
_cell.angle_alpha   90.00
_cell.angle_beta   90.00
_cell.angle_gamma   90.00
#
_symmetry.space_group_name_H-M   'P 1'
#
loop_
_entity.id
_entity.type
_entity.pdbx_description
1 polymer ?
#
loop_
_entity_poly.entity_id
_entity_poly.type
_entity_poly.pdbx_seq_one_letter_code
_entity_poly.pdbx_strand_id
1 'polypeptide(L)' 'MNCLLRLTIKNNAMSESSSVLSCDISVDDRFIVTGSGDKKATVYEVIFDL' A
#
# COMPACT_ATOMS: atom_id res chain seq x y z
N MET A 1 -9.77 -8.56 10.28
CA MET A 1 -8.88 -8.31 9.11
C MET A 1 -9.42 -7.13 8.27
N ASN A 2 -9.80 -6.05 8.95
CA ASN A 2 -10.26 -4.78 8.36
C ASN A 2 -9.52 -3.70 9.19
N CYS A 3 -9.13 -2.58 8.57
CA CYS A 3 -8.71 -1.31 9.20
C CYS A 3 -7.20 -0.94 9.28
N LEU A 4 -6.23 -1.84 9.07
CA LEU A 4 -4.82 -1.47 9.35
C LEU A 4 -3.94 -1.16 8.13
N LEU A 5 -4.46 -0.54 7.07
CA LEU A 5 -3.60 0.20 6.12
C LEU A 5 -3.56 1.72 6.41
N ARG A 6 -4.13 2.15 7.54
CA ARG A 6 -3.92 3.51 8.05
C ARG A 6 -2.64 3.67 8.89
N LEU A 7 -1.86 2.61 9.10
CA LEU A 7 -0.79 2.63 10.10
C LEU A 7 0.62 2.96 9.56
N THR A 8 0.93 2.88 8.26
CA THR A 8 2.31 3.20 7.81
C THR A 8 2.43 3.81 6.40
N ILE A 9 1.32 4.20 5.74
CA ILE A 9 1.37 5.05 4.53
C ILE A 9 0.98 6.49 4.91
N LYS A 10 1.58 6.99 5.98
CA LYS A 10 1.45 8.39 6.43
C LYS A 10 2.80 9.12 6.50
N ASN A 11 3.86 8.52 5.93
CA ASN A 11 5.08 9.25 5.61
C ASN A 11 4.97 9.85 4.19
N ASN A 12 4.04 10.79 4.10
CA ASN A 12 4.11 12.06 3.36
C ASN A 12 4.30 12.15 1.82
N ALA A 13 3.96 11.15 1.00
CA ALA A 13 3.88 11.39 -0.46
C ALA A 13 2.85 10.58 -1.26
N MET A 14 2.44 9.39 -0.81
CA MET A 14 1.52 8.53 -1.56
C MET A 14 0.18 8.39 -0.84
N SER A 15 -0.88 8.92 -1.46
CA SER A 15 -2.25 8.81 -0.99
C SER A 15 -3.09 8.02 -1.98
N GLU A 16 -3.77 7.00 -1.48
CA GLU A 16 -4.84 6.34 -2.22
C GLU A 16 -6.11 7.17 -2.15
N SER A 17 -6.72 7.43 -3.31
CA SER A 17 -7.96 8.21 -3.40
C SER A 17 -9.20 7.39 -3.02
N SER A 18 -9.09 6.06 -3.03
CA SER A 18 -10.17 5.13 -2.76
C SER A 18 -9.83 4.18 -1.61
N SER A 19 -10.85 3.57 -1.01
CA SER A 19 -10.65 2.57 0.05
C SER A 19 -9.86 1.37 -0.47
N VAL A 20 -8.75 1.05 0.19
CA VAL A 20 -8.02 -0.19 -0.03
C VAL A 20 -8.79 -1.36 0.58
N LEU A 21 -9.07 -2.37 -0.23
CA LEU A 21 -9.82 -3.56 0.15
C LEU A 21 -8.93 -4.80 0.32
N SER A 22 -7.75 -4.78 -0.30
CA SER A 22 -6.77 -5.85 -0.25
C SER A 22 -5.35 -5.30 -0.40
N CYS A 23 -4.37 -5.98 0.19
CA CYS A 23 -2.96 -5.64 0.04
C CYS A 23 -2.10 -6.91 0.17
N ASP A 24 -0.93 -6.90 -0.47
CA ASP A 24 0.09 -7.94 -0.34
C ASP A 24 1.50 -7.34 -0.46
N ILE A 25 2.52 -8.10 -0.05
CA ILE A 25 3.94 -7.72 -0.15
C ILE A 25 4.70 -8.73 -1.01
N SER A 26 5.65 -8.25 -1.81
CA SER A 26 6.52 -9.13 -2.58
C SER A 26 7.48 -9.90 -1.66
N VAL A 27 7.86 -11.11 -2.09
CA VAL A 27 8.73 -12.03 -1.31
C VAL A 27 10.13 -11.49 -1.00
N ASP A 28 10.54 -10.42 -1.67
CA ASP A 28 11.83 -9.75 -1.53
C ASP A 28 11.73 -8.41 -0.80
N ASP A 29 10.58 -8.10 -0.19
CA ASP A 29 10.28 -6.88 0.57
C ASP A 29 10.44 -5.57 -0.23
N ARG A 30 10.52 -5.65 -1.56
CA ARG A 30 10.71 -4.46 -2.43
C ARG A 30 9.42 -3.78 -2.83
N PHE A 31 8.30 -4.51 -2.90
CA PHE A 31 7.06 -3.98 -3.43
C PHE A 31 5.86 -4.28 -2.53
N ILE A 32 4.97 -3.30 -2.45
CA ILE A 32 3.63 -3.44 -1.88
C ILE A 32 2.63 -3.30 -3.02
N VAL A 33 1.66 -4.21 -3.09
CA VAL A 33 0.54 -4.11 -4.03
C VAL A 33 -0.74 -3.88 -3.24
N THR A 34 -1.54 -2.90 -3.64
CA THR A 34 -2.87 -2.65 -3.09
C THR A 34 -3.94 -2.84 -4.15
N GLY A 35 -5.10 -3.35 -3.75
CA GLY A 35 -6.32 -3.38 -4.56
C GLY A 35 -7.39 -2.52 -3.91
N SER A 36 -7.97 -1.60 -4.68
CA SER A 36 -8.90 -0.57 -4.21
C SER A 36 -10.34 -0.76 -4.72
N GLY A 37 -11.29 -0.11 -4.05
CA GLY A 37 -12.71 -0.13 -4.41
C GLY A 37 -13.05 0.53 -5.75
N ASP A 38 -12.15 1.35 -6.30
CA ASP A 38 -12.26 1.91 -7.66
C ASP A 38 -11.73 0.97 -8.75
N LYS A 39 -11.52 -0.32 -8.41
CA LYS A 39 -11.08 -1.40 -9.31
C LYS A 39 -9.70 -1.15 -9.92
N LYS A 40 -8.83 -0.46 -9.19
CA LYS A 40 -7.42 -0.28 -9.53
C LYS A 40 -6.55 -1.15 -8.63
N ALA A 41 -5.37 -1.45 -9.15
CA ALA A 41 -4.28 -1.98 -8.35
C ALA A 41 -3.11 -0.99 -8.43
N THR A 42 -2.54 -0.65 -7.29
CA THR A 42 -1.39 0.26 -7.20
C THR A 42 -0.19 -0.51 -6.64
N VAL A 43 0.99 -0.30 -7.24
CA VAL A 43 2.25 -0.88 -6.78
C VAL A 43 3.12 0.23 -6.23
N TYR A 44 3.67 0.02 -5.04
CA TYR A 44 4.61 0.92 -4.37
C TYR A 44 5.96 0.23 -4.24
N GLU A 45 7.03 0.99 -4.46
CA GLU A 45 8.39 0.57 -4.12
C GLU A 45 8.70 0.93 -2.66
N VAL A 46 9.29 -0.02 -1.94
CA VAL A 46 9.71 0.15 -0.55
C VAL A 46 11.14 0.65 -0.54
N ILE A 47 11.34 1.85 0.03
CA ILE A 47 12.66 2.48 0.18
C ILE A 47 12.99 2.50 1.67
N PHE A 48 14.13 1.90 2.03
CA PHE A 48 14.67 1.94 3.39
C PHE A 48 15.76 3.01 3.46
N ASP A 49 15.57 4.03 4.31
CA ASP A 49 16.64 4.95 4.67
C ASP A 49 17.47 4.28 5.78
N LEU A 50 18.70 3.89 5.47
CA LEU A 50 19.70 3.37 6.42
C LEU A 50 20.45 4.51 7.12
#